data_AF-A0A8J2LTZ9-F1
#
_entry.id   AF-A0A8J2LTZ9-F1
#
_cell.length_a   1.000
_cell.length_b   1.000
_cell.length_c   1.000
_cell.angle_alpha   90.00
_cell.angle_beta   90.00
_cell.angle_gamma   90.00
#
_symmetry.space_group_name_H-M   'P 1'
#
loop_
_entity.id
_entity.type
_entity.pdbx_description
1 polymer ?
#
loop_
_entity_poly.entity_id
_entity_poly.type
_entity_poly.pdbx_seq_one_letter_code
_entity_poly.pdbx_strand_id
1 'polypeptide(L)'
;MEYPENEATSGLTMGMLRVFNKQLGPKGQVTKEETRQKWKSMCLDTAYLEELFAVGTLPDPFEWIFFIGLAAGTLGKTLTDTMKTVCEVLTDQPDGAEPYIEMKTWWKIYMFMVELDGKIPMTQVEQVQEYLTTIVSGNQDMIGPRDFLHQDCPQLH
;
A
#
# COMPACT_ATOMS: atom_id res chain seq x y z
N MET A 1 25.12 -29.83 3.56
CA MET A 1 25.38 -28.39 3.79
C MET A 1 24.04 -27.72 3.73
N GLU A 2 23.42 -27.50 4.89
CA GLU A 2 22.21 -26.70 4.98
C GLU A 2 22.67 -25.24 4.98
N TYR A 3 22.28 -24.51 3.94
CA TYR A 3 22.39 -23.05 3.94
C TYR A 3 21.14 -22.53 4.63
N PRO A 4 21.23 -21.59 5.58
CA PRO A 4 20.06 -20.84 5.98
C PRO A 4 19.74 -19.89 4.82
N GLU A 5 18.80 -20.29 3.96
CA GLU A 5 18.14 -19.35 3.09
C GLU A 5 17.38 -18.39 4.01
N ASN A 6 17.82 -17.13 4.06
CA ASN A 6 16.97 -16.08 4.61
C ASN A 6 15.76 -15.98 3.68
N GLU A 7 14.73 -16.74 4.04
CA GLU A 7 13.44 -16.77 3.38
C GLU A 7 12.92 -15.33 3.28
N ALA A 8 12.52 -14.91 2.08
CA ALA A 8 11.42 -13.97 2.00
C ALA A 8 10.19 -14.74 2.52
N THR A 9 9.99 -14.75 3.83
CA THR A 9 9.14 -15.69 4.58
C THR A 9 7.68 -15.75 4.11
N SER A 10 7.22 -14.78 3.34
CA SER A 10 5.84 -14.73 2.83
C SER A 10 5.66 -15.20 1.37
N GLY A 11 6.72 -15.24 0.56
CA GLY A 11 6.62 -15.48 -0.89
C GLY A 11 5.81 -14.43 -1.68
N LEU A 12 5.30 -13.39 -1.01
CA LEU A 12 4.51 -12.32 -1.62
C LEU A 12 5.42 -11.42 -2.48
N THR A 13 4.93 -11.05 -3.66
CA THR A 13 5.64 -10.12 -4.56
C THR A 13 4.73 -8.97 -4.99
N MET A 14 5.32 -7.86 -5.44
CA MET A 14 4.58 -6.74 -6.01
C MET A 14 3.75 -7.16 -7.24
N GLY A 15 4.28 -8.10 -8.05
CA GLY A 15 3.53 -8.67 -9.18
C GLY A 15 2.25 -9.39 -8.73
N MET A 16 2.32 -10.16 -7.64
CA MET A 16 1.13 -10.78 -7.04
C MET A 16 0.14 -9.73 -6.52
N LEU A 17 0.62 -8.66 -5.87
CA LEU A 17 -0.24 -7.55 -5.45
C LEU A 17 -0.96 -6.87 -6.61
N ARG A 18 -0.28 -6.63 -7.75
CA ARG A 18 -0.93 -6.13 -8.97
C ARG A 18 -2.00 -7.09 -9.48
N VAL A 19 -1.75 -8.40 -9.45
CA VAL A 19 -2.74 -9.41 -9.85
C VAL A 19 -3.93 -9.46 -8.89
N PHE A 20 -3.71 -9.32 -7.58
CA PHE A 20 -4.80 -9.19 -6.61
C PHE A 20 -5.62 -7.93 -6.85
N ASN A 21 -4.96 -6.78 -7.03
CA ASN A 21 -5.63 -5.52 -7.27
C ASN A 21 -6.47 -5.56 -8.55
N LYS A 22 -5.95 -6.13 -9.63
CA LYS A 22 -6.72 -6.31 -10.88
C LYS A 22 -8.00 -7.13 -10.70
N GLN A 23 -8.02 -8.08 -9.76
CA GLN A 23 -9.14 -9.01 -9.57
C GLN A 23 -10.13 -8.57 -8.48
N LEU A 24 -9.65 -7.96 -7.40
CA LEU A 24 -10.45 -7.56 -6.25
C LEU A 24 -10.63 -6.04 -6.12
N GLY A 25 -9.70 -5.25 -6.67
CA GLY A 25 -9.74 -3.79 -6.64
C GLY A 25 -11.02 -3.18 -7.21
N PRO A 26 -11.55 -3.64 -8.37
CA PRO A 26 -12.79 -3.12 -8.93
C PRO A 26 -14.03 -3.29 -8.04
N LYS A 27 -13.98 -4.16 -7.02
CA LYS A 27 -15.07 -4.34 -6.06
C LYS A 27 -15.12 -3.21 -5.02
N GLY A 28 -14.00 -2.53 -4.77
CA GLY A 28 -13.86 -1.48 -3.75
C GLY A 28 -13.88 -2.00 -2.31
N GLN A 29 -14.91 -2.75 -1.93
CA GLN A 29 -15.01 -3.49 -0.67
C GLN A 29 -15.01 -4.99 -0.93
N VAL A 30 -14.30 -5.73 -0.08
CA VAL A 30 -14.22 -7.20 -0.15
C VAL A 30 -14.33 -7.81 1.24
N THR A 31 -14.69 -9.09 1.27
CA THR A 31 -14.70 -9.88 2.50
C THR A 31 -13.33 -10.54 2.75
N LYS A 32 -13.09 -10.94 4.01
CA LYS A 32 -11.92 -11.76 4.35
C LYS A 32 -11.92 -13.09 3.61
N GLU A 33 -13.09 -13.68 3.40
CA GLU A 33 -13.22 -14.96 2.69
C GLU A 33 -12.86 -14.85 1.20
N GLU A 34 -13.34 -13.83 0.49
CA GLU A 34 -12.94 -13.60 -0.91
C GLU A 34 -11.42 -13.41 -1.04
N THR A 35 -10.83 -12.69 -0.09
CA THR A 35 -9.38 -12.46 -0.05
C THR A 35 -8.63 -13.78 0.22
N ARG A 36 -9.08 -14.62 1.17
CA ARG A 36 -8.49 -15.95 1.42
C ARG A 36 -8.53 -16.86 0.22
N GLN A 37 -9.67 -16.94 -0.47
CA GLN A 37 -9.81 -17.76 -1.67
C GLN A 37 -8.82 -17.32 -2.75
N LYS A 38 -8.71 -16.01 -2.95
CA LYS A 38 -7.79 -15.45 -3.93
C LYS A 38 -6.33 -15.67 -3.52
N TRP A 39 -6.00 -15.49 -2.25
CA TRP A 39 -4.67 -15.71 -1.68
C TRP A 39 -4.19 -17.16 -1.86
N LYS A 40 -5.05 -18.13 -1.48
CA LYS A 40 -4.78 -19.57 -1.67
C LYS A 40 -4.60 -19.93 -3.15
N SER A 41 -5.32 -19.28 -4.06
CA SER A 41 -5.17 -19.51 -5.51
C SER A 41 -3.79 -19.12 -6.06
N MET A 42 -3.02 -18.33 -5.30
CA MET A 42 -1.62 -18.01 -5.61
C MET A 42 -0.61 -18.85 -4.83
N CYS A 43 -1.06 -19.90 -4.14
CA CYS A 43 -0.23 -20.77 -3.31
C CYS A 43 0.53 -20.04 -2.20
N LEU A 44 -0.01 -18.92 -1.73
CA LEU A 44 0.56 -18.17 -0.61
C LEU A 44 0.08 -18.73 0.73
N ASP A 45 0.91 -18.60 1.77
CA ASP A 45 0.60 -19.11 3.10
C ASP A 45 -0.59 -18.35 3.69
N THR A 46 -1.63 -19.10 4.09
CA THR A 46 -2.82 -18.51 4.71
C THR A 46 -2.53 -18.01 6.12
N ALA A 47 -1.57 -18.58 6.84
CA ALA A 47 -1.20 -18.08 8.17
C ALA A 47 -0.71 -16.62 8.08
N TYR A 48 0.15 -16.34 7.10
CA TYR A 48 0.62 -14.98 6.81
C TYR A 48 -0.52 -14.02 6.44
N LEU A 49 -1.53 -14.48 5.70
CA LEU A 49 -2.72 -13.66 5.43
C LEU A 49 -3.49 -13.31 6.70
N GLU A 50 -3.66 -14.27 7.61
CA GLU A 50 -4.34 -13.99 8.89
C GLU A 50 -3.53 -13.02 9.76
N GLU A 51 -2.20 -13.08 9.72
CA GLU A 51 -1.33 -12.09 10.36
C GLU A 51 -1.56 -10.68 9.79
N LEU A 52 -1.64 -10.53 8.46
CA LEU A 52 -1.97 -9.25 7.84
C LEU A 52 -3.32 -8.71 8.32
N PHE A 53 -4.36 -9.56 8.38
CA PHE A 53 -5.67 -9.15 8.88
C PHE A 53 -5.64 -8.76 10.36
N ALA A 54 -4.85 -9.45 11.18
CA ALA A 54 -4.71 -9.15 12.59
C ALA A 54 -3.97 -7.83 12.81
N VAL A 55 -2.83 -7.63 12.13
CA VAL A 55 -2.03 -6.41 12.20
C VAL A 55 -2.86 -5.21 11.76
N GLY A 56 -3.50 -5.29 10.60
CA GLY A 56 -4.30 -4.17 10.08
C GLY A 56 -5.63 -3.95 10.78
N THR A 57 -6.02 -4.83 11.71
CA THR A 57 -7.32 -4.78 12.41
C THR A 57 -8.52 -4.64 11.45
N LEU A 58 -8.41 -5.20 10.25
CA LEU A 58 -9.38 -4.96 9.19
C LEU A 58 -10.77 -5.54 9.57
N PRO A 59 -11.87 -4.79 9.38
CA PRO A 59 -13.23 -5.30 9.56
C PRO A 59 -13.57 -6.35 8.50
N ASP A 60 -14.77 -6.92 8.54
CA ASP A 60 -15.28 -7.82 7.50
C ASP A 60 -16.73 -7.44 7.17
N PRO A 61 -17.01 -6.86 5.99
CA PRO A 61 -16.09 -6.53 4.91
C PRO A 61 -15.18 -5.32 5.20
N PHE A 62 -14.14 -5.12 4.38
CA PHE A 62 -13.20 -3.99 4.45
C PHE A 62 -12.97 -3.33 3.09
N GLU A 63 -12.49 -2.08 3.07
CA GLU A 63 -12.04 -1.40 1.84
C GLU A 63 -10.73 -2.00 1.34
N TRP A 64 -10.73 -2.48 0.09
CA TRP A 64 -9.62 -3.24 -0.51
C TRP A 64 -8.27 -2.50 -0.47
N ILE A 65 -8.29 -1.18 -0.61
CA ILE A 65 -7.08 -0.35 -0.62
C ILE A 65 -6.28 -0.42 0.69
N PHE A 66 -6.92 -0.67 1.83
CA PHE A 66 -6.22 -0.85 3.11
C PHE A 66 -5.45 -2.17 3.15
N PHE A 67 -6.00 -3.23 2.55
CA PHE A 67 -5.27 -4.48 2.39
C PHE A 67 -4.06 -4.33 1.48
N ILE A 68 -4.17 -3.58 0.38
CA ILE A 68 -3.01 -3.26 -0.47
C ILE A 68 -1.94 -2.50 0.33
N GLY A 69 -2.33 -1.51 1.15
CA GLY A 69 -1.42 -0.80 2.05
C GLY A 69 -0.66 -1.73 2.99
N LEU A 70 -1.38 -2.62 3.69
CA LEU A 70 -0.77 -3.61 4.60
C LEU A 70 0.21 -4.53 3.88
N ALA A 71 -0.24 -5.14 2.78
CA ALA A 71 0.56 -6.12 2.07
C ALA A 71 1.78 -5.46 1.41
N ALA A 72 1.64 -4.25 0.88
CA ALA A 72 2.76 -3.42 0.40
C ALA A 72 3.75 -3.08 1.52
N GLY A 73 3.25 -2.82 2.73
CA GLY A 73 4.07 -2.55 3.92
C GLY A 73 5.02 -3.69 4.28
N THR A 74 4.68 -4.91 3.87
CA THR A 74 5.56 -6.08 4.09
C THR A 74 6.63 -6.27 3.01
N LEU A 75 6.56 -5.53 1.91
CA LEU A 75 7.55 -5.57 0.82
C LEU A 75 8.62 -4.48 0.96
N GLY A 76 8.32 -3.40 1.69
CA GLY A 76 9.21 -2.27 1.93
C GLY A 76 9.82 -2.25 3.33
N LYS A 77 10.74 -1.32 3.58
CA LYS A 77 11.36 -1.12 4.91
C LYS A 77 10.83 0.10 5.65
N THR A 78 10.26 1.05 4.91
CA THR A 78 9.79 2.33 5.43
C THR A 78 8.37 2.61 4.92
N LEU A 79 7.71 3.59 5.54
CA LEU A 79 6.42 4.06 5.04
C LEU A 79 6.56 4.65 3.62
N THR A 80 7.68 5.31 3.34
CA THR A 80 8.00 5.81 2.00
C THR A 80 8.05 4.67 0.96
N ASP A 81 8.75 3.57 1.26
CA ASP A 81 8.81 2.39 0.37
C ASP A 81 7.43 1.75 0.18
N THR A 82 6.63 1.73 1.25
CA THR A 82 5.26 1.24 1.22
C THR A 82 4.41 2.07 0.27
N MET A 83 4.42 3.40 0.41
CA MET A 83 3.62 4.28 -0.44
C MET A 83 4.07 4.26 -1.91
N LYS A 84 5.36 4.05 -2.19
CA LYS A 84 5.84 3.78 -3.56
C LYS A 84 5.23 2.51 -4.13
N THR A 85 5.27 1.42 -3.35
CA THR A 85 4.70 0.13 -3.74
C THR A 85 3.19 0.24 -3.97
N VAL A 86 2.49 1.01 -3.14
CA VAL A 86 1.07 1.31 -3.31
C VAL A 86 0.79 2.00 -4.65
N CYS A 87 1.54 3.05 -5.00
CA CYS A 87 1.42 3.71 -6.31
C CYS A 87 1.64 2.70 -7.45
N GLU A 88 2.70 1.90 -7.37
CA GLU A 88 3.03 0.88 -8.37
C GLU A 88 1.96 -0.22 -8.53
N VAL A 89 1.21 -0.53 -7.47
CA VAL A 89 0.18 -1.58 -7.49
C VAL A 89 -1.18 -1.05 -7.94
N LEU A 90 -1.50 0.19 -7.58
CA LEU A 90 -2.81 0.80 -7.79
C LEU A 90 -2.90 1.66 -9.05
N THR A 91 -1.77 1.97 -9.70
CA THR A 91 -1.78 2.81 -10.90
C THR A 91 -2.43 2.12 -12.10
N ASP A 92 -3.20 2.89 -12.86
CA ASP A 92 -3.71 2.52 -14.18
C ASP A 92 -2.79 2.99 -15.32
N GLN A 93 -1.65 3.61 -14.98
CA GLN A 93 -0.68 4.05 -15.97
C GLN A 93 -0.04 2.85 -16.68
N PRO A 94 0.37 3.01 -17.96
CA PRO A 94 1.07 1.95 -18.69
C PRO A 94 2.34 1.48 -17.97
N ASP A 95 2.70 0.20 -18.11
CA ASP A 95 3.95 -0.32 -17.55
C ASP A 95 5.16 0.51 -18.02
N GLY A 96 5.99 0.95 -17.07
CA GLY A 96 7.16 1.79 -17.32
C GLY A 96 6.87 3.29 -17.34
N ALA A 97 5.61 3.71 -17.30
CA ALA A 97 5.25 5.09 -16.97
C ALA A 97 5.40 5.34 -15.46
N GLU A 98 5.46 6.61 -15.07
CA GLU A 98 5.47 6.97 -13.66
C GLU A 98 4.12 6.59 -13.02
N PRO A 99 4.11 5.89 -11.88
CA PRO A 99 2.87 5.47 -11.26
C PRO A 99 2.19 6.65 -10.56
N TYR A 100 1.03 7.03 -11.07
CA TYR A 100 0.15 8.03 -10.45
C TYR A 100 -1.17 7.38 -10.04
N ILE A 101 -1.70 7.79 -8.89
CA ILE A 101 -3.02 7.42 -8.38
C ILE A 101 -3.76 8.64 -7.85
N GLU A 102 -5.06 8.53 -7.62
CA GLU A 102 -5.84 9.61 -7.03
C GLU A 102 -5.33 9.97 -5.63
N MET A 103 -5.12 11.27 -5.38
CA MET A 103 -4.65 11.82 -4.10
C MET A 103 -5.53 11.37 -2.94
N LYS A 104 -6.85 11.35 -3.13
CA LYS A 104 -7.79 10.89 -2.11
C LYS A 104 -7.53 9.43 -1.69
N THR A 105 -7.25 8.56 -2.65
CA THR A 105 -6.95 7.15 -2.41
C THR A 105 -5.59 7.00 -1.74
N TRP A 106 -4.57 7.71 -2.23
CA TRP A 106 -3.26 7.75 -1.61
C TRP A 106 -3.33 8.20 -0.15
N TRP A 107 -4.05 9.30 0.13
CA TRP A 107 -4.17 9.88 1.47
C TRP A 107 -4.88 8.95 2.45
N LYS A 108 -5.95 8.28 2.00
CA LYS A 108 -6.62 7.25 2.80
C LYS A 108 -5.66 6.15 3.26
N ILE A 109 -4.82 5.65 2.35
CA ILE A 109 -3.87 4.58 2.64
C ILE A 109 -2.74 5.10 3.54
N TYR A 110 -2.21 6.29 3.24
CA TYR A 110 -1.15 6.91 4.04
C TYR A 110 -1.59 7.10 5.51
N MET A 111 -2.77 7.68 5.73
CA MET A 111 -3.33 7.86 7.09
C MET A 111 -3.53 6.54 7.81
N PHE A 112 -4.07 5.53 7.12
CA PHE A 112 -4.23 4.19 7.69
C PHE A 112 -2.88 3.59 8.13
N MET A 113 -1.82 3.75 7.33
CA MET A 113 -0.48 3.26 7.68
C MET A 113 0.17 4.07 8.82
N VAL A 114 -0.07 5.39 8.86
CA VAL A 114 0.37 6.26 9.96
C VAL A 114 -0.26 5.84 11.28
N GLU A 115 -1.57 5.60 11.29
CA GLU A 115 -2.31 5.13 12.46
C GLU A 115 -1.80 3.75 12.93
N LEU A 116 -1.49 2.87 11.98
CA LEU A 116 -0.94 1.54 12.26
C LEU A 116 0.48 1.59 12.86
N ASP A 117 1.35 2.48 12.38
CA ASP A 117 2.70 2.66 12.94
C ASP A 117 2.66 3.27 14.35
N GLY A 118 1.79 4.26 14.55
CA GLY A 118 1.53 4.88 15.86
C GLY A 118 2.66 5.75 16.42
N LYS A 119 3.78 5.93 15.71
CA LYS A 119 4.92 6.75 16.18
C LYS A 119 5.06 8.06 15.39
N ILE A 120 4.38 8.19 14.26
CA ILE A 120 4.46 9.38 13.41
C ILE A 120 3.59 10.49 14.01
N PRO A 121 4.17 11.66 14.36
CA PRO A 121 3.42 12.74 14.98
C PRO A 121 2.49 13.44 13.99
N MET A 122 1.31 13.88 14.45
CA MET A 122 0.34 14.58 13.60
C MET A 122 0.90 15.86 12.96
N THR A 123 1.83 16.55 13.62
CA THR A 123 2.51 17.72 13.04
C THR A 123 3.29 17.38 11.78
N GLN A 124 3.85 16.16 11.69
CA GLN A 124 4.53 15.70 10.47
C GLN A 124 3.52 15.35 9.38
N VAL A 125 2.40 14.71 9.74
CA VAL A 125 1.28 14.44 8.82
C VAL A 125 0.74 15.74 8.22
N GLU A 126 0.54 16.77 9.05
CA GLU A 126 0.06 18.09 8.63
C GLU A 126 1.02 18.77 7.64
N GLN A 127 2.34 18.70 7.88
CA GLN A 127 3.34 19.24 6.96
C GLN A 127 3.32 18.52 5.60
N VAL A 128 3.21 17.19 5.61
CA VAL A 128 3.06 16.40 4.37
C VAL A 128 1.78 16.79 3.64
N GLN A 129 0.66 16.95 4.36
CA GLN A 129 -0.62 17.34 3.79
C GLN A 129 -0.54 18.71 3.14
N GLU A 130 0.03 19.70 3.84
CA GLU A 130 0.18 21.07 3.34
C GLU A 130 1.00 21.07 2.05
N TYR A 131 2.16 20.41 2.04
CA TYR A 131 2.99 20.31 0.85
C TYR A 131 2.25 19.64 -0.33
N LEU A 132 1.72 18.43 -0.13
CA LEU A 132 1.11 17.67 -1.23
C LEU A 132 -0.15 18.32 -1.78
N THR A 133 -0.92 19.03 -0.95
CA THR A 133 -2.10 19.79 -1.41
C THR A 133 -1.71 20.90 -2.40
N THR A 134 -0.54 21.52 -2.22
CA THR A 134 -0.03 22.52 -3.18
C THR A 134 0.35 21.92 -4.53
N ILE A 135 0.82 20.66 -4.54
CA ILE A 135 1.23 19.96 -5.77
C ILE A 135 0.01 19.51 -6.58
N VAL A 136 -0.97 18.88 -5.93
CA VAL A 136 -2.12 18.27 -6.62
C VAL A 136 -3.09 19.29 -7.21
N SER A 137 -3.10 20.52 -6.68
CA SER A 137 -3.90 21.64 -7.19
C SER A 137 -3.58 22.00 -8.67
N GLY A 138 -2.44 21.54 -9.20
CA GLY A 138 -2.06 21.67 -10.61
C GLY A 138 -2.11 20.36 -11.43
N ASN A 139 -2.34 19.21 -10.79
CA ASN A 139 -2.11 17.87 -11.38
C ASN A 139 -3.34 16.96 -11.37
N GLN A 140 -4.54 17.49 -11.66
CA GLN A 140 -5.79 16.72 -11.76
C GLN A 140 -6.08 15.82 -10.53
N ASP A 141 -5.70 16.26 -9.33
CA ASP A 141 -5.83 15.49 -8.08
C ASP A 141 -5.08 14.13 -8.08
N MET A 142 -4.03 14.00 -8.89
CA MET A 142 -3.19 12.80 -8.96
C MET A 142 -1.87 13.00 -8.22
N ILE A 143 -1.40 11.92 -7.58
CA ILE A 143 -0.14 11.88 -6.85
C ILE A 143 0.67 10.63 -7.20
N GLY A 144 1.98 10.78 -7.28
CA GLY A 144 2.92 9.69 -7.52
C GLY A 144 4.23 9.86 -6.76
N PRO A 145 5.16 8.88 -6.86
CA PRO A 145 6.44 8.90 -6.15
C PRO A 145 7.24 10.18 -6.35
N ARG A 146 7.26 10.75 -7.55
CA ARG A 146 7.98 12.02 -7.80
C ARG A 146 7.56 13.15 -6.87
N ASP A 147 6.29 13.20 -6.46
CA ASP A 147 5.75 14.31 -5.69
C ASP A 147 6.18 14.20 -4.22
N PHE A 148 5.99 13.03 -3.60
CA PHE A 148 6.32 12.82 -2.19
C PHE A 148 7.79 12.42 -1.93
N LEU A 149 8.58 12.18 -2.99
CA LEU A 149 10.03 12.05 -2.92
C LEU A 149 10.77 13.35 -3.27
N HIS A 150 10.05 14.42 -3.57
CA HIS A 150 10.66 15.71 -3.84
C HIS A 150 11.42 16.21 -2.60
N GLN A 151 12.55 16.89 -2.81
CA GLN A 151 13.42 17.37 -1.72
C GLN A 151 12.73 18.31 -0.72
N ASP A 152 11.69 19.02 -1.19
CA ASP A 152 10.92 19.97 -0.38
C ASP A 152 9.71 19.29 0.30
N CYS A 153 9.42 18.03 -0.04
CA CYS A 153 8.41 17.25 0.66
C CYS A 153 8.97 16.79 2.01
N PRO A 154 8.26 17.01 3.13
CA PRO A 154 8.59 16.38 4.39
C PRO A 154 8.62 14.85 4.24
N GLN A 155 9.54 14.19 4.94
CA GLN A 155 9.64 12.73 4.89
C GLN A 155 8.37 12.10 5.45
N LEU A 156 7.91 11.03 4.81
CA LEU A 156 6.73 10.31 5.26
C LEU A 156 7.02 9.55 6.57
N HIS A 157 8.19 8.90 6.63
CA HIS A 157 8.84 8.26 7.79
C HIS A 157 10.02 7.43 7.28
#